data_AF-A0A6G2QCI2-F1
#
_entry.id   AF-A0A6G2QCI2-F1
#
_cell.length_a   1.000
_cell.length_b   1.000
_cell.length_c   1.000
_cell.angle_alpha   90.00
_cell.angle_beta   90.00
_cell.angle_gamma   90.00
#
_symmetry.space_group_name_H-M   'P 1'
#
loop_
_entity.id
_entity.type
_entity.pdbx_description
1 polymer ?
#
loop_
_entity_poly.entity_id
_entity_poly.type
_entity_poly.pdbx_seq_one_letter_code
_entity_poly.pdbx_strand_id
1 'polypeptide(L)' 'MADEQDKWLNPETAERLLDGEPLGAVDPATRDQAERLVRVLDALSAQAAPAAFELPGEQAALAAFRKAREA' A
#
# COMPACT_ATOMS: atom_id res chain seq x y z
N MET A 1 -15.68 25.46 -6.29
CA MET A 1 -14.79 24.43 -6.87
C MET A 1 -14.08 23.78 -5.70
N ALA A 2 -14.25 22.47 -5.50
CA ALA A 2 -13.80 21.74 -4.29
C ALA A 2 -12.51 20.93 -4.50
N ASP A 3 -11.93 20.97 -5.70
CA ASP A 3 -10.89 20.02 -6.12
C ASP A 3 -9.47 20.43 -5.69
N GLU A 4 -9.34 21.41 -4.79
CA GLU A 4 -8.04 21.82 -4.23
C GLU A 4 -7.66 21.08 -2.94
N GLN A 5 -8.60 20.35 -2.32
CA GLN A 5 -8.38 19.67 -1.03
C GLN A 5 -7.69 18.30 -1.15
N ASP A 6 -7.57 17.72 -2.35
CA ASP A 6 -7.09 16.34 -2.55
C ASP A 6 -5.65 16.25 -3.09
N LYS A 7 -4.93 17.36 -3.26
CA LYS A 7 -3.58 17.36 -3.87
C LYS A 7 -2.49 16.74 -3.01
N TRP A 8 -2.74 16.51 -1.72
CA TRP A 8 -1.72 16.02 -0.80
C TRP A 8 -1.37 14.54 -1.06
N LEU A 9 -2.33 13.72 -1.50
CA LEU A 9 -2.13 12.30 -1.79
C LEU A 9 -1.86 12.09 -3.29
N ASN A 10 -0.70 12.56 -3.73
CA ASN A 10 -0.21 12.24 -5.07
C ASN A 10 0.30 10.78 -5.14
N PRO A 11 0.49 10.21 -6.35
CA PRO A 11 0.93 8.82 -6.50
C PRO A 11 2.22 8.47 -5.74
N GLU A 12 3.23 9.33 -5.77
CA GLU A 12 4.50 9.13 -5.05
C GLU A 12 4.30 9.11 -3.53
N THR A 13 3.45 10.00 -3.02
CA THR A 13 3.12 10.10 -1.59
C THR A 13 2.32 8.88 -1.15
N ALA A 14 1.42 8.39 -2.01
CA ALA A 14 0.68 7.17 -1.76
C ALA A 14 1.60 5.95 -1.70
N GLU A 15 2.53 5.80 -2.65
CA GLU A 15 3.52 4.71 -2.64
C GLU A 15 4.35 4.73 -1.35
N ARG A 16 4.92 5.88 -0.98
CA ARG A 16 5.67 6.03 0.27
C ARG A 16 4.83 5.66 1.51
N LEU A 17 3.57 6.06 1.53
CA LEU A 17 2.66 5.73 2.63
C LEU A 17 2.40 4.22 2.73
N LEU A 18 2.22 3.55 1.59
CA LEU A 18 1.98 2.10 1.52
C LEU A 18 3.23 1.28 1.86
N ASP A 19 4.42 1.80 1.52
CA ASP A 19 5.71 1.21 1.88
C ASP A 19 6.08 1.44 3.35
N GLY A 20 5.32 2.28 4.08
CA GLY A 20 5.60 2.64 5.47
C GLY A 20 6.73 3.66 5.62
N GLU A 21 7.12 4.32 4.54
CA GLU A 21 8.15 5.35 4.53
C GLU A 21 7.62 6.67 5.13
N PRO A 22 8.44 7.41 5.88
CA PRO A 22 8.03 8.68 6.44
C PRO A 22 7.68 9.65 5.31
N LEU A 23 6.53 10.31 5.39
CA LEU A 23 6.21 11.43 4.52
C LEU A 23 7.20 12.57 4.78
N GLY A 24 7.58 13.30 3.73
CA GLY A 24 8.53 14.42 3.83
C GLY A 24 8.01 15.57 4.70
N ALA A 25 8.57 16.77 4.54
CA ALA A 25 8.06 17.96 5.23
C ALA A 25 6.67 18.36 4.71
N VAL A 26 5.63 17.66 5.20
CA VAL A 26 4.22 17.95 4.97
C VAL A 26 3.68 18.80 6.11
N ASP A 27 2.61 19.55 5.85
CA ASP A 27 1.94 20.31 6.88
C ASP A 27 1.30 19.38 7.94
N PRO A 28 1.07 19.88 9.18
CA PRO A 28 0.52 19.07 10.25
C PRO A 28 -0.85 18.44 9.93
N ALA A 29 -1.72 19.12 9.20
CA ALA A 29 -3.04 18.59 8.86
C ALA A 29 -2.94 17.42 7.87
N THR A 30 -2.02 17.51 6.90
CA THR A 30 -1.68 16.39 6.00
C THR A 30 -1.11 15.20 6.76
N ARG A 31 -0.24 15.44 7.76
CA ARG A 31 0.28 14.34 8.61
C ARG A 31 -0.85 13.64 9.37
N ASP A 32 -1.74 14.39 10.02
CA ASP A 32 -2.87 13.81 10.77
C ASP A 32 -3.80 13.01 9.85
N GLN A 33 -4.03 13.49 8.63
CA GLN A 33 -4.83 12.79 7.62
C GLN A 33 -4.16 11.49 7.16
N ALA A 34 -2.85 11.52 6.90
CA ALA A 34 -2.07 10.34 6.53
C ALA A 34 -2.08 9.28 7.64
N GLU A 35 -1.87 9.68 8.89
CA GLU A 35 -1.92 8.77 10.05
C GLU A 35 -3.31 8.13 10.20
N ARG A 36 -4.38 8.89 9.99
CA ARG A 36 -5.74 8.35 10.00
C ARG A 36 -5.93 7.33 8.88
N LEU A 37 -5.44 7.62 7.67
CA LEU A 37 -5.54 6.70 6.54
C LEU A 37 -4.81 5.38 6.81
N VAL A 38 -3.57 5.44 7.32
CA VAL A 38 -2.79 4.26 7.70
C VAL A 38 -3.54 3.40 8.70
N ARG A 39 -4.09 3.99 9.77
CA ARG A 39 -4.86 3.24 10.78
C ARG A 39 -6.08 2.53 10.20
N VAL A 40 -6.77 3.16 9.24
CA VAL A 40 -7.92 2.55 8.57
C VAL A 40 -7.47 1.39 7.68
N LEU A 41 -6.40 1.58 6.91
CA LEU A 41 -5.83 0.53 6.06
C LEU A 41 -5.34 -0.65 6.89
N ASP A 42 -4.65 -0.42 8.00
CA ASP A 42 -4.21 -1.48 8.92
C ASP A 42 -5.41 -2.28 9.47
N ALA A 43 -6.47 -1.58 9.89
CA ALA A 43 -7.68 -2.24 10.38
C ALA A 43 -8.39 -3.07 9.30
N LEU A 44 -8.40 -2.61 8.05
CA LEU A 44 -8.97 -3.34 6.91
C LEU A 44 -8.11 -4.55 6.55
N SER A 45 -6.78 -4.38 6.50
CA SER A 45 -5.83 -5.44 6.20
C SER A 45 -5.83 -6.53 7.28
N ALA A 46 -5.99 -6.17 8.55
CA ALA A 46 -6.12 -7.14 9.64
C ALA A 46 -7.40 -7.99 9.55
N GLN A 47 -8.46 -7.47 8.93
CA GLN A 47 -9.70 -8.21 8.67
C GLN A 47 -9.62 -9.08 7.40
N ALA A 48 -8.74 -8.74 6.47
CA ALA A 48 -8.45 -9.58 5.34
C ALA A 48 -7.73 -10.84 5.86
N ALA A 49 -8.46 -11.95 5.93
CA ALA A 49 -7.85 -13.22 6.28
C ALA A 49 -6.74 -13.49 5.26
N PRO A 50 -5.49 -13.75 5.69
CA PRO A 50 -4.50 -14.28 4.76
C PRO A 50 -5.08 -15.54 4.13
N ALA A 51 -4.73 -15.78 2.86
CA ALA A 51 -5.12 -17.03 2.21
C ALA A 51 -4.66 -18.18 3.12
N ALA A 52 -5.62 -18.89 3.71
CA ALA A 52 -5.31 -19.93 4.70
C ALA A 52 -4.54 -21.11 4.07
N PHE A 53 -4.55 -21.18 2.74
CA PHE A 53 -3.88 -22.17 1.91
C PHE A 53 -3.36 -21.50 0.64
N GLU A 54 -2.32 -22.09 0.05
CA GLU A 54 -1.83 -21.70 -1.27
C GLU A 54 -2.97 -21.73 -2.29
N LEU A 55 -3.01 -20.71 -3.15
CA LEU A 55 -3.98 -20.67 -4.24
C LEU A 55 -3.65 -21.78 -5.25
N PRO A 56 -4.66 -22.41 -5.90
CA PRO A 56 -4.41 -23.40 -6.94
C PRO A 56 -3.48 -22.85 -8.02
N GLY A 57 -2.31 -23.48 -8.20
CA GLY A 57 -1.31 -23.08 -9.19
C GLY A 57 -0.33 -21.99 -8.75
N GLU A 58 -0.40 -21.48 -7.53
CA GLU A 58 0.50 -20.44 -7.00
C GLU A 58 1.97 -20.85 -7.09
N GLN A 59 2.32 -22.06 -6.62
CA GLN A 59 3.69 -22.59 -6.73
C GLN A 59 4.18 -22.69 -8.17
N ALA A 60 3.33 -23.08 -9.11
CA ALA A 60 3.70 -23.18 -10.52
C ALA A 60 3.96 -21.79 -11.12
N ALA A 61 3.15 -20.79 -10.77
CA ALA A 61 3.35 -19.41 -11.18
C ALA A 61 4.65 -18.83 -10.61
N LEU A 62 4.92 -19.07 -9.32
CA LEU A 62 6.16 -18.64 -8.66
C LEU A 62 7.40 -19.31 -9.26
N ALA A 63 7.32 -20.61 -9.57
CA ALA A 63 8.40 -21.33 -10.23
C ALA A 63 8.69 -20.78 -11.64
N ALA A 64 7.64 -20.49 -12.42
CA ALA A 64 7.79 -19.89 -13.74
C ALA A 64 8.43 -18.50 -13.67
N PHE A 65 8.02 -17.66 -12.70
CA PHE A 65 8.60 -16.33 -12.49
C PHE A 65 10.08 -16.39 -12.10
N ARG A 66 10.46 -17.28 -11.17
CA ARG A 66 11.87 -17.47 -10.77
C ARG A 66 12.73 -17.93 -11.93
N LYS A 67 12.25 -18.92 -12.69
CA LYS A 67 12.93 -19.41 -13.89
C LYS A 67 13.15 -18.31 -14.93
N ALA A 68 12.17 -17.42 -15.12
CA ALA A 68 12.29 -16.30 -16.06
C ALA A 68 13.30 -15.23 -15.60
N ARG A 69 13.52 -15.07 -14.28
CA ARG A 69 14.54 -14.16 -13.74
C ARG A 69 15.97 -14.71 -13.77
N GLU A 70 16.12 -16.02 -13.78
CA GLU A 70 17.42 -16.71 -13.86
C GLU A 70 17.91 -16.88 -15.31
N ALA A 71 17.06 -16.61 -16.30
CA ALA A 71 17.34 -16.67 -17.74
C ALA A 71 17.87 -15.33 -18.28
#